data_AF-A0A969M792-F1
#
_entry.id   AF-A0A969M792-F1
#
_cell.length_a   1.000
_cell.length_b   1.000
_cell.length_c   1.000
_cell.angle_alpha   90.00
_cell.angle_beta   90.00
_cell.angle_gamma   90.00
#
_symmetry.space_group_name_H-M   'P 1'
#
loop_
_entity.id
_entity.type
_entity.pdbx_description
1 polymer ?
#
loop_
_entity_poly.entity_id
_entity_poly.type
_entity_poly.pdbx_seq_one_letter_code
_entity_poly.pdbx_strand_id
1 'polypeptide(L)'
;MTRNSTSAASNRKTRPLHKTAAPPIQQVRHLSEAHGFRSRERDPVKRRHRTGRNVQLNVKVTPETLAEFNALCERYGWVQGEALAHAIEALKTKLRHSEA
;
A
#
# COMPACT_ATOMS: atom_id res chain seq x y z
N MET A 1 46.76 -14.65 -33.95
CA MET A 1 46.59 -13.61 -32.90
C MET A 1 45.33 -13.93 -32.11
N THR A 2 45.48 -14.55 -30.94
CA THR A 2 44.40 -14.98 -30.02
C THR A 2 44.29 -13.99 -28.86
N ARG A 3 43.13 -13.36 -28.61
CA ARG A 3 42.69 -12.77 -27.33
C ARG A 3 41.18 -12.42 -27.44
N ASN A 4 40.27 -12.61 -26.50
CA ASN A 4 40.07 -13.52 -25.36
C ASN A 4 38.56 -13.41 -25.06
N SER A 5 37.81 -14.51 -25.09
CA SER A 5 36.45 -14.53 -24.52
C SER A 5 36.59 -14.68 -23.01
N THR A 6 36.37 -13.62 -22.25
CA THR A 6 36.31 -13.73 -20.79
C THR A 6 34.84 -13.85 -20.38
N SER A 7 34.36 -15.10 -20.39
CA SER A 7 33.17 -15.51 -19.66
C SER A 7 33.41 -15.25 -18.17
N ALA A 8 32.79 -14.20 -17.63
CA ALA A 8 32.72 -13.99 -16.20
C ALA A 8 31.74 -15.02 -15.60
N ALA A 9 32.22 -16.25 -15.44
CA ALA A 9 31.51 -17.28 -14.68
C ALA A 9 31.36 -16.78 -13.24
N SER A 10 30.12 -16.37 -12.91
CA SER A 10 29.69 -15.97 -11.59
C SER A 10 29.94 -17.11 -10.60
N ASN A 11 31.03 -17.00 -9.84
CA ASN A 11 31.34 -17.90 -8.73
C ASN A 11 30.43 -17.58 -7.54
N ARG A 12 29.13 -17.92 -7.65
CA ARG A 12 28.22 -17.93 -6.52
C ARG A 12 28.54 -19.17 -5.68
N LYS A 13 29.52 -19.05 -4.77
CA LYS A 13 29.69 -20.01 -3.67
C LYS A 13 28.35 -20.10 -2.93
N THR A 14 27.63 -21.21 -3.10
CA THR A 14 26.44 -21.50 -2.29
C THR A 14 26.91 -21.70 -0.85
N ARG A 15 26.51 -20.78 0.04
CA ARG A 15 26.74 -20.93 1.47
C ARG A 15 25.95 -22.17 1.92
N PRO A 16 26.59 -23.20 2.50
CA PRO A 16 25.86 -24.39 2.94
C PRO A 16 24.87 -23.97 4.04
N LEU A 17 23.58 -24.19 3.81
CA LEU A 17 22.60 -24.11 4.89
C LEU A 17 22.82 -25.31 5.80
N HIS A 18 23.56 -25.12 6.89
CA HIS A 18 23.48 -26.04 8.01
C HIS A 18 22.04 -26.00 8.54
N LYS A 19 21.26 -27.02 8.19
CA LYS A 19 19.90 -27.20 8.68
C LYS A 19 19.98 -27.65 10.14
N THR A 20 20.20 -26.70 11.04
CA THR A 20 20.04 -26.93 12.48
C THR A 20 18.60 -27.36 12.72
N ALA A 21 18.39 -28.39 13.55
CA ALA A 21 17.05 -28.84 13.89
C ALA A 21 16.22 -27.65 14.38
N ALA A 22 15.05 -27.45 13.77
CA ALA A 22 14.18 -26.34 14.15
C ALA A 22 13.82 -26.49 15.64
N PRO A 23 13.83 -25.39 16.42
CA PRO A 23 13.39 -25.44 17.80
C PRO A 23 11.96 -25.98 17.93
N PRO A 24 11.61 -26.61 19.06
CA PRO A 24 10.25 -27.07 19.30
C PRO A 24 9.23 -25.95 19.10
N ILE A 25 8.14 -26.24 18.40
CA ILE A 25 7.10 -25.26 18.04
C ILE A 25 6.56 -24.51 19.27
N GLN A 26 6.49 -25.19 20.43
CA GLN A 26 6.06 -24.59 21.69
C GLN A 26 7.00 -23.50 22.19
N GLN A 27 8.31 -23.67 22.01
CA GLN A 27 9.32 -22.68 22.41
C GLN A 27 9.23 -21.44 21.50
N VAL A 28 9.05 -21.66 20.20
CA VAL A 28 8.81 -20.58 19.23
C VAL A 28 7.53 -19.82 19.57
N ARG A 29 6.47 -20.54 19.96
CA ARG A 29 5.19 -19.96 20.35
C ARG A 29 5.29 -19.13 21.63
N HIS A 30 5.96 -19.66 22.66
CA HIS A 30 6.16 -18.97 23.93
C HIS A 30 6.95 -17.66 23.74
N LEU A 31 8.03 -17.69 22.97
CA LEU A 31 8.80 -16.48 22.63
C LEU A 31 7.97 -15.48 21.82
N SER A 32 7.20 -15.96 20.83
CA SER A 32 6.34 -15.10 20.02
C SER A 32 5.29 -14.40 20.90
N GLU A 33 4.62 -15.14 21.79
CA GLU A 33 3.61 -14.60 22.70
C GLU A 33 4.23 -13.64 23.74
N ALA A 34 5.39 -13.96 24.31
CA ALA A 34 6.12 -13.10 25.25
C ALA A 34 6.54 -11.76 24.63
N HIS A 35 6.79 -11.74 23.31
CA HIS A 35 7.14 -10.53 22.57
C HIS A 35 5.93 -9.85 21.88
N GLY A 36 4.70 -10.23 22.23
CA GLY A 36 3.48 -9.59 21.71
C GLY A 36 3.10 -9.99 20.28
N PHE A 37 3.77 -10.98 19.69
CA PHE A 37 3.40 -11.56 18.40
C PHE A 37 2.31 -12.61 18.60
N ARG A 38 1.08 -12.16 18.83
CA ARG A 38 -0.09 -13.04 18.93
C ARG A 38 -0.46 -13.60 17.56
N SER A 39 -0.39 -14.93 17.43
CA SER A 39 -0.82 -15.62 16.22
C SER A 39 -2.35 -15.54 16.09
N ARG A 40 -2.84 -15.00 14.96
CA ARG A 40 -4.25 -14.99 14.51
C ARG A 40 -5.20 -13.94 15.11
N GLU A 41 -4.72 -12.81 15.62
CA GLU A 41 -5.61 -11.63 15.66
C GLU A 41 -5.82 -11.17 14.21
N ARG A 42 -6.93 -11.61 13.59
CA ARG A 42 -7.43 -10.99 12.37
C ARG A 42 -7.79 -9.56 12.73
N ASP A 43 -7.13 -8.59 12.10
CA ASP A 43 -7.57 -7.20 12.13
C ASP A 43 -9.09 -7.16 11.86
N PRO A 44 -9.87 -6.48 12.70
CA PRO A 44 -11.31 -6.43 12.58
C PRO A 44 -11.65 -5.87 11.20
N VAL A 45 -12.28 -6.72 10.38
CA VAL A 45 -12.91 -6.45 9.08
C VAL A 45 -12.51 -5.10 8.48
N LYS A 46 -11.40 -5.05 7.73
CA LYS A 46 -11.08 -3.88 6.88
C LYS A 46 -12.34 -3.52 6.12
N ARG A 47 -12.94 -2.36 6.46
CA ARG A 47 -14.13 -1.83 5.77
C ARG A 47 -13.75 -1.60 4.32
N ARG A 48 -14.01 -2.60 3.49
CA ARG A 48 -13.79 -2.51 2.04
C ARG A 48 -14.93 -1.69 1.46
N HIS A 49 -14.67 -0.41 1.25
CA HIS A 49 -15.58 0.45 0.50
C HIS A 49 -15.65 -0.05 -0.95
N ARG A 50 -16.81 -0.55 -1.37
CA ARG A 50 -17.07 -0.98 -2.75
C ARG A 50 -17.81 0.13 -3.49
N THR A 51 -17.10 1.20 -3.81
CA THR A 51 -17.68 2.38 -4.48
C THR A 51 -17.65 2.31 -6.00
N GLY A 52 -17.16 1.20 -6.59
CA GLY A 52 -17.01 1.00 -8.03
C GLY A 52 -15.89 1.82 -8.68
N ARG A 53 -15.23 2.71 -7.93
CA ARG A 53 -14.17 3.60 -8.41
C ARG A 53 -12.81 2.88 -8.34
N ASN A 54 -12.51 2.10 -9.38
CA ASN A 54 -11.34 1.22 -9.45
C ASN A 54 -10.21 1.75 -10.35
N VAL A 55 -10.41 2.87 -11.05
CA VAL A 55 -9.41 3.50 -11.91
C VAL A 55 -8.59 4.51 -11.10
N GLN A 56 -7.26 4.45 -11.20
CA GLN A 56 -6.36 5.38 -10.53
C GLN A 56 -6.26 6.70 -11.31
N LEU A 57 -6.37 7.81 -10.58
CA LEU A 57 -6.08 9.15 -11.10
C LEU A 57 -4.67 9.56 -10.65
N ASN A 58 -3.74 9.68 -11.60
CA ASN A 58 -2.36 10.10 -11.32
C ASN A 58 -2.25 11.61 -11.42
N VAL A 59 -2.45 12.30 -10.29
CA VAL A 59 -2.31 13.76 -10.22
C VAL A 59 -1.31 14.12 -9.12
N LYS A 60 -0.46 15.10 -9.42
CA LYS A 60 0.41 15.72 -8.42
C LYS A 60 -0.33 16.94 -7.85
N VAL A 61 -0.39 17.02 -6.53
CA VAL A 61 -1.03 18.12 -5.79
C VAL A 61 -0.03 18.72 -4.81
N THR A 62 -0.29 19.95 -4.37
CA THR A 62 0.49 20.54 -3.27
C THR A 62 0.10 19.90 -1.93
N PRO A 63 0.95 19.99 -0.89
CA PRO A 63 0.63 19.49 0.45
C PRO A 63 -0.66 20.09 1.02
N GLU A 64 -0.91 21.38 0.76
CA GLU A 64 -2.07 22.11 1.25
C GLU A 64 -3.35 21.56 0.62
N THR A 65 -3.36 21.36 -0.70
CA THR A 65 -4.51 20.79 -1.41
C THR A 65 -4.80 19.37 -0.92
N LEU A 66 -3.77 18.56 -0.65
CA LEU A 66 -3.94 17.21 -0.11
C LEU A 66 -4.56 17.25 1.29
N ALA A 67 -4.11 18.16 2.15
CA ALA A 67 -4.63 18.32 3.50
C ALA A 67 -6.11 18.75 3.49
N GLU A 68 -6.47 19.75 2.68
CA GLU A 68 -7.86 20.20 2.51
C GLU A 68 -8.77 19.09 1.98
N PHE A 69 -8.29 18.33 0.99
CA PHE A 69 -9.06 17.23 0.41
C PHE A 69 -9.32 16.11 1.43
N ASN A 70 -8.32 15.75 2.24
CA ASN A 70 -8.50 14.77 3.31
C ASN A 70 -9.43 15.29 4.41
N ALA A 71 -9.34 16.57 4.78
CA ALA A 71 -10.24 17.18 5.76
C ALA A 71 -11.71 17.17 5.29
N LEU A 72 -11.95 17.34 3.99
CA LEU A 72 -13.29 17.17 3.40
C LEU A 72 -13.76 15.71 3.50
N CYS A 73 -12.88 14.75 3.19
CA CYS A 73 -13.22 13.33 3.32
C CYS A 73 -13.61 12.97 4.76
N GLU A 74 -12.83 13.43 5.75
CA GLU A 74 -13.12 13.18 7.17
C GLU A 74 -14.43 13.84 7.62
N ARG A 75 -14.65 15.09 7.25
CA ARG A 75 -15.85 15.86 7.64
C ARG A 75 -17.14 15.17 7.21
N TYR A 76 -17.16 14.60 6.01
CA TYR A 76 -18.35 13.98 5.44
C TYR A 76 -18.34 12.44 5.50
N GLY A 77 -17.28 11.85 6.05
CA GLY A 77 -17.11 10.39 6.10
C GLY A 77 -16.96 9.73 4.73
N TRP A 78 -16.47 10.48 3.73
CA TRP A 78 -16.31 9.99 2.37
C TRP A 78 -14.98 9.29 2.16
N VAL A 79 -14.96 8.34 1.22
CA VAL A 79 -13.70 7.90 0.62
C VAL A 79 -13.24 8.89 -0.44
N GLN A 80 -11.93 8.98 -0.66
CA GLN A 80 -11.34 9.92 -1.62
C GLN A 80 -12.00 9.87 -3.01
N GLY A 81 -12.30 8.68 -3.54
CA GLY A 81 -12.97 8.57 -4.84
C GLY A 81 -14.39 9.15 -4.85
N GLU A 82 -15.12 9.06 -3.73
CA GLU A 82 -16.45 9.62 -3.58
C GLU A 82 -16.40 11.15 -3.46
N ALA A 83 -15.50 11.65 -2.61
CA ALA A 83 -15.23 13.09 -2.48
C ALA A 83 -14.85 13.72 -3.82
N LEU A 84 -14.01 13.04 -4.62
CA LEU A 84 -13.63 13.52 -5.95
C LEU A 84 -14.83 13.63 -6.91
N ALA A 85 -15.75 12.66 -6.88
CA ALA A 85 -16.94 12.71 -7.73
C ALA A 85 -17.85 13.91 -7.37
N HIS A 86 -18.05 14.15 -6.06
CA HIS A 86 -18.78 15.33 -5.60
C HIS A 86 -18.08 16.64 -6.00
N ALA A 87 -16.75 16.70 -5.89
CA ALA A 87 -15.97 17.86 -6.31
C ALA A 87 -16.13 18.15 -7.81
N ILE A 88 -16.12 17.12 -8.66
CA ILE A 88 -16.32 17.26 -10.11
C ILE A 88 -17.72 17.80 -10.43
N GLU A 89 -18.77 17.27 -9.81
CA GLU A 89 -20.14 17.76 -10.05
C GLU A 89 -20.34 19.20 -9.57
N ALA A 90 -19.75 19.56 -8.43
CA ALA A 90 -19.73 20.94 -7.95
C ALA A 90 -18.98 21.86 -8.91
N LEU A 91 -17.82 21.43 -9.42
CA LEU A 91 -17.03 22.19 -10.38
C LEU A 91 -17.79 22.40 -11.70
N LYS A 92 -18.37 21.33 -12.27
CA LYS A 92 -19.19 21.43 -13.49
C LYS A 92 -20.36 22.40 -13.30
N THR A 93 -21.00 22.37 -12.14
CA THR A 93 -22.10 23.28 -11.84
C THR A 93 -21.62 24.72 -11.82
N LYS A 94 -20.51 25.02 -11.13
CA LYS A 94 -19.93 26.36 -11.11
C LYS A 94 -19.55 26.86 -12.51
N LEU A 95 -18.93 26.01 -13.32
CA LEU A 95 -18.52 26.37 -14.68
C LEU A 95 -19.73 26.66 -15.59
N ARG A 96 -20.80 25.86 -15.50
CA ARG A 96 -22.05 26.15 -16.24
C ARG A 96 -22.68 27.49 -15.84
N HIS A 97 -22.60 27.87 -14.57
CA HIS A 97 -23.13 29.15 -14.11
C HIS A 97 -22.26 30.35 -14.52
N SER A 98 -20.96 30.14 -14.77
CA SER A 98 -20.08 31.22 -15.25
C SER A 98 -20.11 31.44 -16.76
N GLU A 99 -20.61 30.46 -17.52
CA GLU A 99 -20.75 30.53 -18.98
C GLU A 99 -22.12 31.05 -19.44
N ALA A 100 -23.06 31.26 -18.51
CA ALA A 100 -24.40 31.81 -18.75
C ALA A 100 -24.47 33.29 -18.37
#